data_AF-A0A6N2MJ26-F1
#
_entry.id   AF-A0A6N2MJ26-F1
#
_cell.length_a   1.000
_cell.length_b   1.000
_cell.length_c   1.000
_cell.angle_alpha   90.00
_cell.angle_beta   90.00
_cell.angle_gamma   90.00
#
_symmetry.space_group_name_H-M   'P 1'
#
loop_
_entity.id
_entity.type
_entity.pdbx_description
1 polymer ?
#
loop_
_entity_poly.entity_id
_entity_poly.type
_entity_poly.pdbx_seq_one_letter_code
_entity_poly.pdbx_strand_id
1 'polypeptide(L)'
;MRIAHPARSLISFTLNFSSPPLTKPLSSHSLTSNPAERPRRRVLQLSMAETENVSTTEIEDAAAKYGFTRSEMYKANLAGTVDPYDRHVFICFKNPDAWLPRVEEDDLPKLVSAAFKARKNDITVKTKVTICEAGEGSEFENGDVLIFPEMIKYKDLKDSDVNGFVDDVIVNGKPWASGVQEVFTGSHVFVCAHGSRDKRCGVCGPVLIEKLKEGIESRGLKDKVFVSACSHVGGHKYAGNLIVFSPDSEGKTMGHWYGYVTPEDVPEILDQHIEKGLVIERIWRGQLGLSTENGEKVGKQKLPNGKHKTKSKKHEETAAEAGKDNVASCCQGANGFSCCRDGSSEIIKEEKLGEKIEGHGKKGLDKLSRWIGSVEQSDVLAAVAVAGAIATIAVAYSVYKRSG
;
A
#
# COMPACT_ATOMS: atom_id res chain seq x y z
N MET A 1 -16.35 -24.91 -60.79
CA MET A 1 -15.28 -24.03 -61.32
C MET A 1 -14.12 -24.02 -60.34
N ARG A 2 -12.94 -24.48 -60.77
CA ARG A 2 -11.67 -24.42 -60.03
C ARG A 2 -10.99 -23.08 -60.33
N ILE A 3 -10.65 -22.26 -59.33
CA ILE A 3 -9.69 -21.14 -59.44
C ILE A 3 -9.09 -20.97 -58.02
N ALA A 4 -7.94 -21.57 -57.69
CA ALA A 4 -6.55 -21.12 -57.91
C ALA A 4 -6.08 -20.06 -56.89
N HIS A 5 -5.30 -20.51 -55.91
CA HIS A 5 -4.38 -19.68 -55.12
C HIS A 5 -3.09 -19.42 -55.90
N PRO A 6 -2.47 -18.23 -55.81
CA PRO A 6 -1.06 -18.06 -56.06
C PRO A 6 -0.27 -17.97 -54.75
N ALA A 7 0.78 -18.79 -54.68
CA ALA A 7 1.88 -18.72 -53.72
C ALA A 7 3.07 -17.93 -54.32
N ARG A 8 4.05 -17.62 -53.45
CA ARG A 8 5.40 -17.00 -53.65
C ARG A 8 5.45 -15.50 -53.33
N SER A 9 6.51 -14.93 -52.74
CA SER A 9 7.88 -15.40 -52.48
C SER A 9 8.49 -14.61 -51.31
N LEU A 10 9.37 -15.26 -50.56
CA LEU A 10 10.33 -14.66 -49.62
C LEU A 10 11.41 -13.89 -50.38
N ILE A 11 11.82 -12.72 -49.87
CA ILE A 11 13.10 -12.07 -50.18
C ILE A 11 13.68 -11.53 -48.86
N SER A 12 14.79 -12.14 -48.43
CA SER A 12 15.66 -11.67 -47.35
C SER A 12 16.51 -10.49 -47.85
N PHE A 13 16.62 -9.43 -47.06
CA PHE A 13 17.66 -8.42 -47.20
C PHE A 13 18.59 -8.46 -45.99
N THR A 14 19.78 -9.02 -46.20
CA THR A 14 20.94 -8.90 -45.32
C THR A 14 21.74 -7.68 -45.74
N LEU A 15 22.04 -6.76 -44.82
CA LEU A 15 23.06 -5.73 -45.01
C LEU A 15 24.21 -5.98 -44.03
N ASN A 16 25.30 -6.50 -44.58
CA ASN A 16 26.64 -6.48 -44.00
C ASN A 16 27.23 -5.08 -44.19
N PHE A 17 27.78 -4.48 -43.12
CA PHE A 17 28.81 -3.45 -43.27
C PHE A 17 30.03 -3.81 -42.43
N SER A 18 31.17 -3.77 -43.11
CA SER A 18 32.50 -4.18 -42.69
C SER A 18 33.29 -2.97 -42.19
N SER A 19 34.00 -3.09 -41.06
CA SER A 19 35.11 -2.19 -40.68
C SER A 19 36.34 -2.44 -41.57
N PRO A 20 37.26 -1.45 -41.77
CA PRO A 20 38.56 -1.42 -41.04
C PRO A 20 39.24 0.01 -41.00
N PRO A 21 40.55 0.21 -40.70
CA PRO A 21 41.30 -0.10 -39.45
C PRO A 21 42.26 1.03 -38.93
N LEU A 22 42.86 0.78 -37.74
CA LEU A 22 44.23 1.11 -37.23
C LEU A 22 44.76 2.58 -37.12
N THR A 23 45.23 2.96 -35.92
CA THR A 23 46.67 3.23 -35.59
C THR A 23 46.88 3.58 -34.09
N LYS A 24 48.14 3.51 -33.64
CA LYS A 24 48.65 3.10 -32.30
C LYS A 24 49.17 4.27 -31.40
N PRO A 25 49.63 4.00 -30.15
CA PRO A 25 49.84 4.97 -29.07
C PRO A 25 51.31 5.43 -28.86
N LEU A 26 51.49 6.52 -28.11
CA LEU A 26 52.73 6.93 -27.41
C LEU A 26 52.34 7.68 -26.13
N SER A 27 53.16 7.89 -25.10
CA SER A 27 54.26 7.19 -24.42
C SER A 27 54.66 8.14 -23.28
N SER A 28 55.13 7.56 -22.18
CA SER A 28 55.63 8.19 -20.96
C SER A 28 56.72 9.25 -21.15
N HIS A 29 56.73 10.28 -20.29
CA HIS A 29 57.96 10.92 -19.83
C HIS A 29 57.92 11.18 -18.32
N SER A 30 58.83 10.51 -17.60
CA SER A 30 59.28 10.87 -16.26
C SER A 30 60.34 11.96 -16.36
N LEU A 31 60.29 12.98 -15.50
CA LEU A 31 61.47 13.75 -15.11
C LEU A 31 61.46 13.97 -13.59
N THR A 32 62.60 13.65 -13.01
CA THR A 32 62.99 13.68 -11.61
C THR A 32 63.48 15.07 -11.18
N SER A 33 63.14 15.52 -9.95
CA SER A 33 64.03 16.33 -9.10
C SER A 33 63.50 16.43 -7.66
N ASN A 34 64.30 15.95 -6.69
CA ASN A 34 64.21 16.17 -5.23
C ASN A 34 64.86 17.53 -4.83
N PRO A 35 64.93 17.93 -3.54
CA PRO A 35 63.90 18.05 -2.50
C PRO A 35 63.94 19.45 -1.82
N ALA A 36 62.84 19.95 -1.25
CA ALA A 36 62.90 21.07 -0.30
C ALA A 36 61.74 21.07 0.72
N GLU A 37 62.13 20.90 1.98
CA GLU A 37 61.58 21.41 3.24
C GLU A 37 60.08 21.27 3.60
N ARG A 38 59.86 20.60 4.74
CA ARG A 38 58.61 20.45 5.48
C ARG A 38 58.12 21.78 6.08
N PRO A 39 56.79 21.91 6.23
CA PRO A 39 56.22 22.36 7.50
C PRO A 39 55.33 21.29 8.13
N ARG A 40 55.53 21.05 9.43
CA ARG A 40 54.73 20.16 10.28
C ARG A 40 53.23 20.53 10.18
N ARG A 41 52.41 19.67 9.58
CA ARG A 41 50.96 19.65 9.81
C ARG A 41 50.64 18.72 10.96
N ARG A 42 50.03 19.27 12.01
CA ARG A 42 49.35 18.52 13.08
C ARG A 42 48.36 17.56 12.46
N VAL A 43 48.55 16.26 12.67
CA VAL A 43 47.50 15.26 12.47
C VAL A 43 46.53 15.43 13.63
N LEU A 44 45.40 16.09 13.39
CA LEU A 44 44.22 15.93 14.23
C LEU A 44 43.60 14.61 13.81
N GLN A 45 43.83 13.59 14.63
CA GLN A 45 43.11 12.33 14.58
C GLN A 45 41.67 12.63 15.03
N LEU A 46 40.79 12.90 14.07
CA LEU A 46 39.36 13.04 14.32
C LEU A 46 38.77 11.62 14.31
N SER A 47 38.30 11.18 15.46
CA SER A 47 37.59 9.92 15.64
C SER A 47 36.31 9.91 14.79
N MET A 48 36.31 9.14 13.71
CA MET A 48 35.11 8.80 12.94
C MET A 48 34.43 7.59 13.57
N ALA A 49 33.90 7.75 14.78
CA ALA A 49 33.21 6.69 15.49
C ALA A 49 32.06 7.26 16.32
N GLU A 50 31.12 7.95 15.67
CA GLU A 50 29.89 8.40 16.36
C GLU A 50 28.72 8.70 15.41
N THR A 51 28.92 8.70 14.09
CA THR A 51 27.87 9.08 13.12
C THR A 51 27.18 7.91 12.39
N GLU A 52 27.64 6.66 12.58
CA GLU A 52 26.99 5.46 12.02
C GLU A 52 26.08 4.72 13.02
N ASN A 53 26.16 5.06 14.32
CA ASN A 53 25.45 4.32 15.37
C ASN A 53 24.02 4.84 15.64
N VAL A 54 23.75 6.11 15.32
CA VAL A 54 22.44 6.75 15.57
C VAL A 54 21.38 6.36 14.53
N SER A 55 21.76 6.15 13.26
CA SER A 55 20.79 5.75 12.23
C SER A 55 20.41 4.27 12.32
N THR A 56 21.34 3.41 12.73
CA THR A 56 21.11 1.96 12.81
C THR A 56 20.12 1.64 13.93
N THR A 57 20.25 2.28 15.09
CA THR A 57 19.34 2.08 16.22
C THR A 57 17.92 2.56 15.92
N GLU A 58 17.75 3.71 15.25
CA GLU A 58 16.42 4.21 14.88
C GLU A 58 15.70 3.31 13.84
N ILE A 59 16.46 2.73 12.90
CA ILE A 59 15.91 1.78 11.91
C ILE A 59 15.50 0.47 12.58
N GLU A 60 16.35 -0.06 13.47
CA GLU A 60 16.05 -1.28 14.23
C GLU A 60 14.84 -1.09 15.15
N ASP A 61 14.74 0.05 15.83
CA ASP A 61 13.59 0.39 16.68
C ASP A 61 12.29 0.54 15.87
N ALA A 62 12.37 1.18 14.69
CA ALA A 62 11.22 1.28 13.78
C ALA A 62 10.80 -0.09 13.23
N ALA A 63 11.74 -0.97 12.90
CA ALA A 63 11.48 -2.33 12.45
C ALA A 63 10.83 -3.18 13.56
N ALA A 64 11.32 -3.08 14.80
CA ALA A 64 10.77 -3.77 15.96
C ALA A 64 9.37 -3.27 16.33
N LYS A 65 9.09 -1.97 16.14
CA LYS A 65 7.81 -1.36 16.51
C LYS A 65 6.74 -1.43 15.41
N TYR A 66 7.15 -1.32 14.15
CA TYR A 66 6.25 -1.16 13.01
C TYR A 66 6.51 -2.14 11.87
N GLY A 67 7.65 -2.82 11.81
CA GLY A 67 8.05 -3.74 10.74
C GLY A 67 7.65 -5.20 10.96
N PHE A 68 8.44 -6.12 10.42
CA PHE A 68 8.15 -7.57 10.41
C PHE A 68 8.66 -8.33 11.65
N THR A 69 9.31 -7.66 12.59
CA THR A 69 9.87 -8.25 13.82
C THR A 69 9.07 -7.89 15.06
N ARG A 70 7.88 -7.31 14.89
CA ARG A 70 6.97 -6.94 15.98
C ARG A 70 6.61 -8.15 16.83
N SER A 71 6.68 -7.98 18.14
CA SER A 71 6.50 -9.07 19.12
C SER A 71 5.13 -9.75 19.06
N GLU A 72 4.10 -9.08 18.56
CA GLU A 72 2.73 -9.59 18.47
C GLU A 72 2.42 -10.34 17.17
N MET A 73 3.37 -10.41 16.21
CA MET A 73 3.14 -11.15 14.98
C MET A 73 2.86 -12.63 15.28
N TYR A 74 1.93 -13.21 14.49
CA TYR A 74 1.50 -14.60 14.59
C TYR A 74 0.81 -15.01 15.91
N LYS A 75 0.53 -14.07 16.83
CA LYS A 75 -0.17 -14.38 18.09
C LYS A 75 -1.69 -14.47 17.94
N ALA A 76 -2.26 -13.81 16.94
CA ALA A 76 -3.69 -13.76 16.72
C ALA A 76 -4.16 -14.79 15.68
N ASN A 77 -5.36 -15.34 15.86
CA ASN A 77 -6.00 -16.14 14.83
C ASN A 77 -6.46 -15.23 13.68
N LEU A 78 -5.93 -15.49 12.48
CA LEU A 78 -6.21 -14.70 11.28
C LEU A 78 -7.49 -15.14 10.57
N ALA A 79 -7.79 -16.43 10.54
CA ALA A 79 -8.90 -16.96 9.77
C ALA A 79 -10.24 -16.39 10.26
N GLY A 80 -11.05 -15.90 9.33
CA GLY A 80 -12.34 -15.29 9.64
C GLY A 80 -12.27 -13.84 10.15
N THR A 81 -11.10 -13.18 10.08
CA THR A 81 -10.94 -11.78 10.51
C THR A 81 -11.29 -10.75 9.43
N VAL A 82 -11.83 -11.19 8.30
CA VAL A 82 -12.36 -10.33 7.23
C VAL A 82 -13.87 -10.47 7.25
N ASP A 83 -14.58 -9.35 7.41
CA ASP A 83 -16.04 -9.40 7.36
C ASP A 83 -16.49 -9.83 5.97
N PRO A 84 -17.51 -10.69 5.85
CA PRO A 84 -18.01 -11.16 4.56
C PRO A 84 -18.41 -10.00 3.65
N TYR A 85 -18.10 -10.08 2.37
CA TYR A 85 -18.55 -9.13 1.34
C TYR A 85 -18.43 -9.79 -0.03
N ASP A 86 -19.20 -9.33 -1.00
CA ASP A 86 -19.41 -10.01 -2.28
C ASP A 86 -18.79 -9.29 -3.47
N ARG A 87 -18.50 -7.99 -3.32
CA ARG A 87 -17.86 -7.15 -4.35
C ARG A 87 -16.81 -6.23 -3.77
N HIS A 88 -15.64 -6.14 -4.41
CA HIS A 88 -14.63 -5.14 -4.09
C HIS A 88 -14.53 -4.11 -5.21
N VAL A 89 -14.67 -2.83 -4.86
CA VAL A 89 -14.43 -1.71 -5.77
C VAL A 89 -13.17 -0.99 -5.33
N PHE A 90 -12.20 -0.85 -6.24
CA PHE A 90 -11.04 -0.01 -6.04
C PHE A 90 -11.18 1.28 -6.84
N ILE A 91 -10.96 2.42 -6.20
CA ILE A 91 -10.86 3.72 -6.85
C ILE A 91 -9.38 4.06 -6.96
N CYS A 92 -8.86 4.18 -8.18
CA CYS A 92 -7.47 4.53 -8.46
C CYS A 92 -7.30 6.05 -8.29
N PHE A 93 -6.55 6.47 -7.27
CA PHE A 93 -6.43 7.88 -6.90
C PHE A 93 -5.13 8.16 -6.17
N LYS A 94 -4.30 9.04 -6.74
CA LYS A 94 -3.00 9.51 -6.23
C LYS A 94 -2.03 8.37 -5.86
N ASN A 95 -0.76 8.72 -5.63
CA ASN A 95 0.20 7.78 -5.06
C ASN A 95 0.07 7.70 -3.54
N PRO A 96 0.48 6.59 -2.90
CA PRO A 96 0.33 6.38 -1.45
C PRO A 96 0.94 7.49 -0.59
N ASP A 97 2.04 8.10 -1.05
CA ASP A 97 2.73 9.19 -0.36
C ASP A 97 1.92 10.48 -0.30
N ALA A 98 0.94 10.65 -1.21
CA ALA A 98 0.06 11.81 -1.27
C ALA A 98 -1.29 11.58 -0.56
N TRP A 99 -1.55 10.38 -0.04
CA TRP A 99 -2.80 10.09 0.64
C TRP A 99 -2.88 10.75 2.01
N LEU A 100 -3.98 11.47 2.25
CA LEU A 100 -4.34 11.94 3.58
C LEU A 100 -4.60 10.75 4.52
N PRO A 101 -4.38 10.88 5.84
CA PRO A 101 -4.72 9.81 6.80
C PRO A 101 -6.15 9.29 6.67
N ARG A 102 -7.06 10.15 6.19
CA ARG A 102 -8.42 9.83 5.75
C ARG A 102 -8.58 10.14 4.27
N VAL A 103 -7.97 9.32 3.42
CA VAL A 103 -8.05 9.46 1.96
C VAL A 103 -9.49 9.48 1.46
N GLU A 104 -10.44 8.88 2.19
CA GLU A 104 -11.87 8.91 1.91
C GLU A 104 -12.55 10.28 2.09
N GLU A 105 -11.86 11.21 2.73
CA GLU A 105 -12.30 12.59 2.89
C GLU A 105 -11.64 13.52 1.85
N ASP A 106 -10.81 12.98 0.94
CA ASP A 106 -10.14 13.67 -0.16
C ASP A 106 -11.01 13.67 -1.44
N ASP A 107 -10.84 14.69 -2.29
CA ASP A 107 -11.49 14.98 -3.58
C ASP A 107 -12.49 13.90 -4.11
N LEU A 108 -12.07 13.11 -5.11
CA LEU A 108 -12.87 12.07 -5.75
C LEU A 108 -13.30 10.95 -4.78
N PRO A 109 -12.41 10.38 -3.92
CA PRO A 109 -12.80 9.39 -2.91
C PRO A 109 -13.97 9.82 -2.03
N LYS A 110 -14.03 11.09 -1.64
CA LYS A 110 -15.10 11.67 -0.81
C LYS A 110 -16.42 11.70 -1.55
N LEU A 111 -16.42 12.08 -2.82
CA LEU A 111 -17.62 12.06 -3.64
C LEU A 111 -18.16 10.63 -3.80
N VAL A 112 -17.27 9.67 -4.07
CA VAL A 112 -17.63 8.24 -4.17
C VAL A 112 -18.20 7.74 -2.84
N SER A 113 -17.51 8.01 -1.72
CA SER A 113 -17.96 7.63 -0.38
C SER A 113 -19.35 8.21 -0.05
N ALA A 114 -19.58 9.49 -0.37
CA ALA A 114 -20.87 10.14 -0.19
C ALA A 114 -21.97 9.50 -1.07
N ALA A 115 -21.66 9.19 -2.33
CA ALA A 115 -22.61 8.59 -3.26
C ALA A 115 -23.01 7.15 -2.85
N PHE A 116 -22.05 6.33 -2.41
CA PHE A 116 -22.32 4.99 -1.84
C PHE A 116 -23.18 5.08 -0.59
N LYS A 117 -22.89 6.04 0.30
CA LYS A 117 -23.67 6.25 1.53
C LYS A 117 -25.11 6.67 1.24
N ALA A 118 -25.32 7.54 0.24
CA ALA A 118 -26.64 8.00 -0.16
C ALA A 118 -27.53 6.87 -0.69
N ARG A 119 -26.94 5.84 -1.32
CA ARG A 119 -27.63 4.71 -1.97
C ARG A 119 -27.51 3.40 -1.20
N LYS A 120 -27.10 3.45 0.07
CA LYS A 120 -26.81 2.26 0.88
C LYS A 120 -27.95 1.22 0.89
N ASN A 121 -29.20 1.68 0.87
CA ASN A 121 -30.38 0.81 0.89
C ASN A 121 -30.72 0.22 -0.48
N ASP A 122 -30.22 0.81 -1.56
CA ASP A 122 -30.45 0.38 -2.94
C ASP A 122 -29.35 -0.57 -3.43
N ILE A 123 -28.18 -0.56 -2.77
CA ILE A 123 -27.07 -1.48 -3.05
C ILE A 123 -27.40 -2.87 -2.51
N THR A 124 -27.68 -3.80 -3.42
CA THR A 124 -28.07 -5.19 -3.09
C THR A 124 -26.87 -6.10 -2.84
N VAL A 125 -25.72 -5.81 -3.45
CA VAL A 125 -24.48 -6.59 -3.32
C VAL A 125 -23.59 -5.97 -2.25
N LYS A 126 -23.16 -6.74 -1.24
CA LYS A 126 -22.33 -6.22 -0.16
C LYS A 126 -20.96 -5.79 -0.71
N THR A 127 -20.82 -4.49 -0.93
CA THR A 127 -19.68 -3.91 -1.65
C THR A 127 -18.71 -3.24 -0.68
N LYS A 128 -17.41 -3.54 -0.84
CA LYS A 128 -16.32 -2.89 -0.13
C LYS A 128 -15.61 -1.91 -1.07
N VAL A 129 -15.39 -0.68 -0.62
CA VAL A 129 -14.67 0.35 -1.39
C VAL A 129 -13.29 0.58 -0.75
N THR A 130 -12.26 0.58 -1.59
CA THR A 130 -10.85 0.80 -1.21
C THR A 130 -10.19 1.74 -2.22
N ILE A 131 -9.22 2.55 -1.80
CA ILE A 131 -8.42 3.36 -2.73
C ILE A 131 -7.20 2.56 -3.17
N CYS A 132 -6.88 2.59 -4.45
CA CYS A 132 -5.68 2.01 -5.07
C CYS A 132 -4.77 3.13 -5.56
N GLU A 133 -3.46 2.90 -5.58
CA GLU A 133 -2.52 3.84 -6.17
C GLU A 133 -2.83 4.10 -7.65
N ALA A 134 -2.52 5.33 -8.08
CA ALA A 134 -2.69 5.79 -9.45
C ALA A 134 -1.69 6.90 -9.79
N GLY A 135 -1.35 6.98 -11.07
CA GLY A 135 -0.44 7.99 -11.62
C GLY A 135 0.88 7.41 -12.13
N GLU A 136 1.88 8.28 -12.24
CA GLU A 136 3.18 7.94 -12.84
C GLU A 136 3.86 6.77 -12.11
N GLY A 137 4.25 5.74 -12.87
CA GLY A 137 4.88 4.52 -12.34
C GLY A 137 3.91 3.46 -11.81
N SER A 138 2.60 3.74 -11.79
CA SER A 138 1.56 2.75 -11.47
C SER A 138 0.91 2.18 -12.73
N GLU A 139 0.16 1.10 -12.56
CA GLU A 139 -0.58 0.45 -13.66
C GLU A 139 -1.88 1.16 -14.03
N PHE A 140 -2.37 2.07 -13.17
CA PHE A 140 -3.70 2.67 -13.28
C PHE A 140 -3.64 4.19 -13.31
N GLU A 141 -4.59 4.81 -14.02
CA GLU A 141 -4.71 6.26 -14.10
C GLU A 141 -5.62 6.81 -12.98
N ASN A 142 -5.44 8.08 -12.65
CA ASN A 142 -6.32 8.74 -11.68
C ASN A 142 -7.77 8.72 -12.21
N GLY A 143 -8.70 8.26 -11.37
CA GLY A 143 -10.10 8.10 -11.74
C GLY A 143 -10.45 6.72 -12.32
N ASP A 144 -9.47 5.83 -12.56
CA ASP A 144 -9.81 4.46 -12.90
C ASP A 144 -10.56 3.77 -11.74
N VAL A 145 -11.51 2.89 -12.06
CA VAL A 145 -12.30 2.12 -11.09
C VAL A 145 -12.25 0.65 -11.43
N LEU A 146 -11.76 -0.18 -10.51
CA LEU A 146 -11.64 -1.63 -10.68
C LEU A 146 -12.74 -2.33 -9.87
N ILE A 147 -13.38 -3.34 -10.47
CA ILE A 147 -14.47 -4.10 -9.84
C ILE A 147 -14.15 -5.59 -9.86
N PHE A 148 -14.12 -6.19 -8.67
CA PHE A 148 -13.93 -7.61 -8.42
C PHE A 148 -15.19 -8.21 -7.77
N PRO A 149 -15.59 -9.45 -8.12
CA PRO A 149 -14.85 -10.44 -8.93
C PRO A 149 -15.00 -10.28 -10.45
N GLU A 150 -15.74 -9.29 -10.93
CA GLU A 150 -16.10 -9.15 -12.34
C GLU A 150 -14.91 -8.85 -13.28
N MET A 151 -13.75 -8.44 -12.75
CA MET A 151 -12.54 -8.09 -13.52
C MET A 151 -12.80 -6.98 -14.55
N ILE A 152 -13.59 -5.99 -14.13
CA ILE A 152 -13.97 -4.83 -14.95
C ILE A 152 -13.23 -3.59 -14.46
N LYS A 153 -12.65 -2.84 -15.40
CA LYS A 153 -12.11 -1.50 -15.18
C LYS A 153 -12.98 -0.48 -15.91
N TYR A 154 -13.38 0.57 -15.22
CA TYR A 154 -13.91 1.79 -15.84
C TYR A 154 -12.84 2.87 -15.81
N LYS A 155 -12.67 3.58 -16.91
CA LYS A 155 -11.65 4.63 -17.03
C LYS A 155 -12.18 6.02 -16.68
N ASP A 156 -11.29 6.86 -16.13
CA ASP A 156 -11.48 8.31 -16.01
C ASP A 156 -12.81 8.74 -15.35
N LEU A 157 -13.13 8.15 -14.19
CA LEU A 157 -14.27 8.57 -13.37
C LEU A 157 -14.03 9.99 -12.84
N LYS A 158 -14.84 10.94 -13.31
CA LYS A 158 -14.80 12.34 -12.87
C LYS A 158 -15.80 12.62 -11.77
N ASP A 159 -15.54 13.67 -11.02
CA ASP A 159 -16.40 14.20 -9.97
C ASP A 159 -17.87 14.38 -10.42
N SER A 160 -18.08 14.88 -11.63
CA SER A 160 -19.42 15.10 -12.21
C SER A 160 -20.20 13.82 -12.45
N ASP A 161 -19.50 12.70 -12.65
CA ASP A 161 -20.08 11.44 -13.10
C ASP A 161 -20.28 10.42 -11.98
N VAL A 162 -19.74 10.68 -10.78
CA VAL A 162 -19.80 9.76 -9.63
C VAL A 162 -21.21 9.26 -9.35
N ASN A 163 -22.21 10.15 -9.38
CA ASN A 163 -23.60 9.75 -9.12
C ASN A 163 -24.12 8.78 -10.20
N GLY A 164 -23.90 9.11 -11.48
CA GLY A 164 -24.31 8.26 -12.59
C GLY A 164 -23.61 6.91 -12.57
N PHE A 165 -22.31 6.88 -12.26
CA PHE A 165 -21.57 5.63 -12.09
C PHE A 165 -22.15 4.76 -10.96
N VAL A 166 -22.40 5.32 -9.78
CA VAL A 166 -22.95 4.55 -8.65
C VAL A 166 -24.36 4.06 -8.97
N ASP A 167 -25.19 4.89 -9.61
CA ASP A 167 -26.55 4.50 -10.02
C ASP A 167 -26.51 3.38 -11.07
N ASP A 168 -25.78 3.55 -12.16
CA ASP A 168 -25.74 2.57 -13.26
C ASP A 168 -25.06 1.26 -12.82
N VAL A 169 -23.85 1.35 -12.30
CA VAL A 169 -22.98 0.18 -12.09
C VAL A 169 -23.23 -0.49 -10.75
N ILE A 170 -23.29 0.30 -9.67
CA ILE A 170 -23.30 -0.26 -8.32
C ILE A 170 -24.72 -0.65 -7.91
N VAL A 171 -25.70 0.22 -8.15
CA VAL A 171 -27.11 -0.03 -7.79
C VAL A 171 -27.80 -0.90 -8.83
N ASN A 172 -27.72 -0.53 -10.12
CA ASN A 172 -28.49 -1.21 -11.17
C ASN A 172 -27.75 -2.36 -11.86
N GLY A 173 -26.45 -2.53 -11.64
CA GLY A 173 -25.64 -3.59 -12.26
C GLY A 173 -25.51 -3.46 -13.78
N LYS A 174 -25.63 -2.26 -14.32
CA LYS A 174 -25.54 -1.95 -15.76
C LYS A 174 -24.16 -1.38 -16.10
N PRO A 175 -23.69 -1.55 -17.34
CA PRO A 175 -22.53 -0.79 -17.83
C PRO A 175 -22.72 0.70 -17.62
N TRP A 176 -21.68 1.41 -17.17
CA TRP A 176 -21.74 2.85 -16.98
C TRP A 176 -21.93 3.56 -18.33
N ALA A 177 -23.02 4.32 -18.47
CA ALA A 177 -23.40 4.90 -19.76
C ALA A 177 -22.38 5.89 -20.33
N SER A 178 -21.67 6.62 -19.46
CA SER A 178 -20.71 7.65 -19.84
C SER A 178 -19.25 7.17 -19.84
N GLY A 179 -19.00 5.94 -19.41
CA GLY A 179 -17.66 5.42 -19.16
C GLY A 179 -17.13 4.50 -20.24
N VAL A 180 -15.80 4.42 -20.36
CA VAL A 180 -15.13 3.35 -21.11
C VAL A 180 -14.94 2.17 -20.17
N GLN A 181 -15.57 1.05 -20.50
CA GLN A 181 -15.45 -0.21 -19.79
C GLN A 181 -14.41 -1.10 -20.48
N GLU A 182 -13.45 -1.61 -19.70
CA GLU A 182 -12.45 -2.59 -20.12
C GLU A 182 -12.55 -3.84 -19.23
N VAL A 183 -12.29 -5.00 -19.83
CA VAL A 183 -12.07 -6.24 -19.08
C VAL A 183 -10.57 -6.46 -18.98
N PHE A 184 -10.09 -6.81 -17.80
CA PHE A 184 -8.68 -7.11 -17.58
C PHE A 184 -8.49 -8.54 -17.07
N THR A 185 -7.27 -9.07 -17.21
CA THR A 185 -6.94 -10.46 -16.88
C THR A 185 -5.73 -10.53 -15.95
N GLY A 186 -5.39 -11.75 -15.53
CA GLY A 186 -4.26 -12.00 -14.64
C GLY A 186 -4.64 -11.94 -13.17
N SER A 187 -3.63 -12.05 -12.33
CA SER A 187 -3.73 -11.99 -10.88
C SER A 187 -3.34 -10.61 -10.38
N HIS A 188 -4.14 -10.03 -9.49
CA HIS A 188 -3.98 -8.67 -8.97
C HIS A 188 -3.73 -8.71 -7.48
N VAL A 189 -2.59 -8.21 -7.04
CA VAL A 189 -2.17 -8.18 -5.64
C VAL A 189 -2.21 -6.75 -5.12
N PHE A 190 -3.11 -6.49 -4.18
CA PHE A 190 -3.21 -5.20 -3.51
C PHE A 190 -2.54 -5.25 -2.15
N VAL A 191 -1.52 -4.42 -1.95
CA VAL A 191 -0.75 -4.35 -0.70
C VAL A 191 -1.09 -3.07 0.05
N CYS A 192 -1.52 -3.21 1.32
CA CYS A 192 -1.83 -2.03 2.12
C CYS A 192 -0.55 -1.25 2.46
N ALA A 193 -0.40 -0.04 1.89
CA ALA A 193 0.78 0.82 2.05
C ALA A 193 0.44 2.21 2.60
N HIS A 194 -0.73 2.38 3.21
CA HIS A 194 -1.24 3.68 3.68
C HIS A 194 -0.50 4.20 4.92
N GLY A 195 0.68 4.79 4.74
CA GLY A 195 1.57 5.20 5.83
C GLY A 195 1.09 6.38 6.67
N SER A 196 0.37 7.33 6.07
CA SER A 196 -0.21 8.48 6.78
C SER A 196 -1.37 8.07 7.69
N ARG A 197 -2.07 6.98 7.38
CA ARG A 197 -3.10 6.39 8.25
C ARG A 197 -2.52 5.45 9.29
N ASP A 198 -1.64 4.55 8.89
CA ASP A 198 -1.08 3.54 9.78
C ASP A 198 0.40 3.31 9.51
N LYS A 199 1.23 3.58 10.52
CA LYS A 199 2.69 3.49 10.40
C LYS A 199 3.17 2.08 10.07
N ARG A 200 2.47 1.03 10.53
CA ARG A 200 2.83 -0.36 10.23
C ARG A 200 2.61 -0.67 8.75
N CYS A 201 1.52 -0.19 8.18
CA CYS A 201 1.25 -0.29 6.74
C CYS A 201 2.28 0.50 5.93
N GLY A 202 2.64 1.71 6.37
CA GLY A 202 3.68 2.52 5.72
C GLY A 202 5.08 1.92 5.78
N VAL A 203 5.40 1.11 6.80
CA VAL A 203 6.71 0.43 6.92
C VAL A 203 6.71 -0.91 6.18
N CYS A 204 5.68 -1.74 6.36
CA CYS A 204 5.63 -3.08 5.75
C CYS A 204 5.27 -3.06 4.26
N GLY A 205 4.33 -2.18 3.86
CA GLY A 205 3.75 -2.18 2.52
C GLY A 205 4.76 -1.99 1.39
N PRO A 206 5.58 -0.91 1.41
CA PRO A 206 6.58 -0.67 0.37
C PRO A 206 7.57 -1.82 0.19
N VAL A 207 8.05 -2.41 1.29
CA VAL A 207 8.99 -3.55 1.26
C VAL A 207 8.34 -4.77 0.59
N LEU A 208 7.08 -5.06 0.89
CA LEU A 208 6.35 -6.18 0.26
C LEU A 208 6.10 -5.93 -1.22
N ILE A 209 5.75 -4.71 -1.63
CA ILE A 209 5.54 -4.35 -3.03
C ILE A 209 6.82 -4.56 -3.83
N GLU A 210 7.96 -4.08 -3.33
CA GLU A 210 9.27 -4.28 -3.95
C GLU A 210 9.58 -5.78 -4.09
N LYS A 211 9.45 -6.55 -3.00
CA LYS A 211 9.73 -8.00 -3.01
C LYS A 211 8.80 -8.78 -3.94
N LEU A 212 7.53 -8.40 -4.03
CA LEU A 212 6.59 -8.98 -4.99
C LEU A 212 7.01 -8.67 -6.43
N LYS A 213 7.37 -7.43 -6.74
CA LYS A 213 7.83 -7.02 -8.08
C LYS A 213 9.10 -7.77 -8.50
N GLU A 214 10.09 -7.88 -7.60
CA GLU A 214 11.29 -8.71 -7.82
C GLU A 214 10.95 -10.20 -8.05
N GLY A 215 10.04 -10.74 -7.23
CA GLY A 215 9.60 -12.13 -7.31
C GLY A 215 8.86 -12.44 -8.61
N ILE A 216 8.05 -11.50 -9.10
CA ILE A 216 7.31 -11.57 -10.38
C ILE A 216 8.29 -11.52 -11.56
N GLU A 217 9.25 -10.59 -11.52
CA GLU A 217 10.27 -10.46 -12.56
C GLU A 217 11.13 -11.72 -12.69
N SER A 218 11.65 -12.23 -11.57
CA SER A 218 12.48 -13.44 -11.56
C SER A 218 11.77 -14.71 -12.06
N ARG A 219 10.44 -14.73 -12.01
CA ARG A 219 9.58 -15.83 -12.51
C ARG A 219 9.04 -15.60 -13.92
N GLY A 220 9.31 -14.45 -14.54
CA GLY A 220 8.75 -14.11 -15.86
C GLY A 220 7.23 -13.92 -15.83
N LEU A 221 6.68 -13.42 -14.72
CA LEU A 221 5.23 -13.28 -14.50
C LEU A 221 4.70 -11.85 -14.75
N LYS A 222 5.52 -10.96 -15.34
CA LYS A 222 5.18 -9.52 -15.51
C LYS A 222 3.88 -9.28 -16.28
N ASP A 223 3.52 -10.14 -17.23
CA ASP A 223 2.29 -10.01 -18.03
C ASP A 223 1.08 -10.72 -17.41
N LYS A 224 1.25 -11.34 -16.23
CA LYS A 224 0.24 -12.19 -15.58
C LYS A 224 -0.10 -11.73 -14.16
N VAL A 225 0.84 -11.12 -13.45
CA VAL A 225 0.70 -10.75 -12.05
C VAL A 225 1.02 -9.27 -11.88
N PHE A 226 0.05 -8.57 -11.31
CA PHE A 226 0.00 -7.12 -11.19
C PHE A 226 -0.01 -6.76 -9.71
N VAL A 227 0.76 -5.75 -9.31
CA VAL A 227 0.94 -5.38 -7.89
C VAL A 227 0.70 -3.90 -7.71
N SER A 228 -0.24 -3.57 -6.83
CA SER A 228 -0.56 -2.18 -6.54
C SER A 228 -0.65 -1.93 -5.03
N ALA A 229 -0.21 -0.74 -4.62
CA ALA A 229 -0.51 -0.25 -3.28
C ALA A 229 -2.02 0.05 -3.12
N CYS A 230 -2.55 -0.18 -1.93
CA CYS A 230 -3.91 0.21 -1.57
C CYS A 230 -3.96 0.92 -0.21
N SER A 231 -5.04 1.68 -0.03
CA SER A 231 -5.34 2.36 1.23
C SER A 231 -5.58 1.37 2.37
N HIS A 232 -5.66 1.89 3.60
CA HIS A 232 -5.87 1.06 4.77
C HIS A 232 -7.12 0.16 4.67
N VAL A 233 -6.91 -1.16 4.67
CA VAL A 233 -7.99 -2.15 4.49
C VAL A 233 -8.54 -2.75 5.80
N GLY A 234 -8.16 -2.15 6.94
CA GLY A 234 -8.45 -2.65 8.28
C GLY A 234 -7.50 -3.77 8.73
N GLY A 235 -7.49 -4.04 10.04
CA GLY A 235 -6.59 -5.05 10.62
C GLY A 235 -5.12 -4.64 10.62
N HIS A 236 -4.79 -3.40 10.98
CA HIS A 236 -3.40 -2.95 11.17
C HIS A 236 -2.61 -3.80 12.17
N LYS A 237 -3.30 -4.43 13.14
CA LYS A 237 -2.70 -5.45 14.02
C LYS A 237 -2.10 -6.64 13.27
N TYR A 238 -2.51 -6.87 12.01
CA TYR A 238 -2.04 -7.90 11.08
C TYR A 238 -1.20 -7.33 9.93
N ALA A 239 -0.62 -6.13 10.08
CA ALA A 239 0.12 -5.45 9.03
C ALA A 239 1.19 -6.34 8.36
N GLY A 240 1.41 -6.08 7.07
CA GLY A 240 1.66 -7.16 6.09
C GLY A 240 0.34 -7.65 5.49
N ASN A 241 -0.61 -6.72 5.29
CA ASN A 241 -1.93 -7.03 4.73
C ASN A 241 -1.87 -6.96 3.20
N LEU A 242 -2.28 -8.04 2.55
CA LEU A 242 -2.44 -8.08 1.11
C LEU A 242 -3.68 -8.86 0.68
N ILE A 243 -4.22 -8.48 -0.47
CA ILE A 243 -5.39 -9.10 -1.09
C ILE A 243 -4.95 -9.60 -2.45
N VAL A 244 -5.13 -10.89 -2.71
CA VAL A 244 -4.82 -11.50 -4.00
C VAL A 244 -6.13 -11.83 -4.69
N PHE A 245 -6.38 -11.17 -5.81
CA PHE A 245 -7.43 -11.56 -6.75
C PHE A 245 -6.82 -12.39 -7.86
N SER A 246 -7.28 -13.62 -8.03
CA SER A 246 -6.78 -14.53 -9.05
C SER A 246 -7.89 -15.46 -9.54
N PRO A 247 -7.85 -15.89 -10.81
CA PRO A 247 -8.77 -16.90 -11.29
C PRO A 247 -8.50 -18.24 -10.60
N ASP A 248 -9.56 -18.98 -10.27
CA ASP A 248 -9.46 -20.38 -9.86
C ASP A 248 -9.33 -21.32 -11.09
N SER A 249 -9.33 -22.63 -10.85
CA SER A 249 -9.25 -23.63 -11.91
C SER A 249 -10.44 -23.62 -12.88
N GLU A 250 -11.57 -23.02 -12.50
CA GLU A 250 -12.76 -22.86 -13.33
C GLU A 250 -12.79 -21.49 -14.03
N GLY A 251 -11.77 -20.65 -13.81
CA GLY A 251 -11.67 -19.29 -14.34
C GLY A 251 -12.47 -18.26 -13.55
N LYS A 252 -13.05 -18.62 -12.41
CA LYS A 252 -13.78 -17.68 -11.54
C LYS A 252 -12.78 -16.90 -10.69
N THR A 253 -12.90 -15.59 -10.67
CA THR A 253 -12.06 -14.73 -9.82
C THR A 253 -12.39 -14.94 -8.35
N MET A 254 -11.36 -15.32 -7.59
CA MET A 254 -11.37 -15.41 -6.14
C MET A 254 -10.59 -14.24 -5.54
N GLY A 255 -10.96 -13.78 -4.35
CA GLY A 255 -10.24 -12.71 -3.65
C GLY A 255 -9.82 -13.15 -2.26
N HIS A 256 -8.55 -13.53 -2.06
CA HIS A 256 -8.04 -14.02 -0.78
C HIS A 256 -7.29 -12.93 -0.01
N TRP A 257 -7.59 -12.81 1.28
CA TRP A 257 -6.95 -11.87 2.18
C TRP A 257 -5.89 -12.57 3.00
N TYR A 258 -4.76 -11.90 3.16
CA TYR A 258 -3.66 -12.37 3.98
C TYR A 258 -3.21 -11.27 4.94
N GLY A 259 -2.65 -11.68 6.07
CA GLY A 259 -2.08 -10.80 7.09
C GLY A 259 -0.82 -11.40 7.70
N TYR A 260 -0.06 -10.58 8.42
CA TYR A 260 1.28 -10.93 8.91
C TYR A 260 2.27 -11.35 7.82
N VAL A 261 2.04 -10.95 6.57
CA VAL A 261 2.90 -11.34 5.47
C VAL A 261 4.25 -10.64 5.56
N THR A 262 5.32 -11.40 5.39
CA THR A 262 6.70 -10.92 5.36
C THR A 262 7.35 -11.14 4.00
N PRO A 263 8.53 -10.55 3.73
CA PRO A 263 9.29 -10.82 2.51
C PRO A 263 9.55 -12.31 2.23
N GLU A 264 9.72 -13.12 3.28
CA GLU A 264 9.98 -14.56 3.19
C GLU A 264 8.77 -15.36 2.68
N ASP A 265 7.57 -14.80 2.80
CA ASP A 265 6.32 -15.41 2.34
C ASP A 265 6.07 -15.18 0.84
N VAL A 266 6.72 -14.19 0.23
CA VAL A 266 6.51 -13.79 -1.17
C VAL A 266 6.71 -14.95 -2.16
N PRO A 267 7.78 -15.77 -2.07
CA PRO A 267 7.92 -16.95 -2.91
C PRO A 267 6.72 -17.90 -2.79
N GLU A 268 6.21 -18.14 -1.58
CA GLU A 268 5.07 -19.04 -1.38
C GLU A 268 3.77 -18.46 -1.97
N ILE A 269 3.55 -17.15 -1.86
CA ILE A 269 2.40 -16.45 -2.47
C ILE A 269 2.42 -16.59 -3.99
N LEU A 270 3.57 -16.41 -4.62
CA LEU A 270 3.72 -16.53 -6.07
C LEU A 270 3.60 -18.00 -6.51
N ASP A 271 4.34 -18.91 -5.86
CA ASP A 271 4.51 -20.28 -6.33
C ASP A 271 3.37 -21.22 -5.92
N GLN A 272 2.76 -21.02 -4.76
CA GLN A 272 1.68 -21.88 -4.26
C GLN A 272 0.32 -21.25 -4.54
N HIS A 273 0.11 -20.00 -4.14
CA HIS A 273 -1.21 -19.41 -4.30
C HIS A 273 -1.50 -18.98 -5.73
N ILE A 274 -0.66 -18.13 -6.32
CA ILE A 274 -0.94 -17.58 -7.66
C ILE A 274 -0.77 -18.64 -8.76
N GLU A 275 0.31 -19.41 -8.76
CA GLU A 275 0.57 -20.38 -9.82
C GLU A 275 -0.20 -21.71 -9.66
N LYS A 276 -0.48 -22.15 -8.43
CA LYS A 276 -1.14 -23.46 -8.17
C LYS A 276 -2.54 -23.36 -7.57
N GLY A 277 -3.02 -22.17 -7.23
CA GLY A 277 -4.31 -21.98 -6.58
C GLY A 277 -4.37 -22.51 -5.13
N LEU A 278 -3.23 -22.72 -4.48
CA LEU A 278 -3.15 -23.25 -3.12
C LEU A 278 -3.09 -22.12 -2.09
N VAL A 279 -4.16 -21.97 -1.30
CA VAL A 279 -4.25 -20.95 -0.25
C VAL A 279 -3.26 -21.23 0.88
N ILE A 280 -2.56 -20.19 1.34
CA ILE A 280 -1.58 -20.29 2.43
C ILE A 280 -2.29 -20.08 3.77
N GLU A 281 -2.83 -21.16 4.33
CA GLU A 281 -3.71 -21.13 5.51
C GLU A 281 -3.11 -20.39 6.72
N ARG A 282 -1.80 -20.53 6.97
CA ARG A 282 -1.11 -19.93 8.12
C ARG A 282 -1.19 -18.40 8.19
N ILE A 283 -1.33 -17.74 7.04
CA ILE A 283 -1.41 -16.27 6.92
C ILE A 283 -2.76 -15.81 6.35
N TRP A 284 -3.68 -16.75 6.11
CA TRP A 284 -4.97 -16.47 5.49
C TRP A 284 -5.96 -15.86 6.48
N ARG A 285 -6.67 -14.82 6.04
CA ARG A 285 -7.64 -14.08 6.85
C ARG A 285 -9.09 -14.28 6.44
N GLY A 286 -9.35 -14.50 5.15
CA GLY A 286 -10.70 -14.56 4.63
C GLY A 286 -10.73 -14.50 3.10
N GLN A 287 -11.92 -14.59 2.54
CA GLN A 287 -12.13 -14.62 1.09
C GLN A 287 -13.40 -13.85 0.70
N LEU A 288 -13.33 -13.20 -0.46
CA LEU A 288 -14.47 -12.58 -1.14
C LEU A 288 -15.59 -13.61 -1.38
N GLY A 289 -16.83 -13.26 -1.04
CA GLY A 289 -18.01 -14.11 -1.25
C GLY A 289 -18.14 -15.30 -0.29
N LEU A 290 -17.25 -15.46 0.69
CA LEU A 290 -17.43 -16.44 1.77
C LEU A 290 -18.17 -15.82 2.96
N SER A 291 -19.32 -16.40 3.31
CA SER A 291 -19.98 -16.14 4.59
C SER A 291 -19.30 -16.93 5.72
N THR A 292 -19.30 -16.37 6.93
CA THR A 292 -18.66 -16.93 8.13
C THR A 292 -19.23 -18.28 8.58
N GLU A 293 -20.38 -18.71 8.08
CA GLU A 293 -21.03 -19.98 8.46
C GLU A 293 -20.31 -21.23 7.90
N ASN A 294 -19.44 -21.09 6.90
CA ASN A 294 -18.73 -22.22 6.27
C ASN A 294 -17.25 -22.35 6.67
N GLY A 295 -16.72 -21.44 7.50
CA GLY A 295 -15.32 -21.43 7.92
C GLY A 295 -14.88 -22.65 8.75
N GLU A 296 -15.81 -23.33 9.42
CA GLU A 296 -15.53 -24.55 10.20
C GLU A 296 -15.56 -25.84 9.35
N LYS A 297 -16.08 -25.80 8.11
CA LYS A 297 -16.25 -26.99 7.27
C LYS A 297 -15.22 -27.14 6.16
N VAL A 298 -14.39 -26.13 5.89
CA VAL A 298 -13.32 -26.22 4.86
C VAL A 298 -12.14 -27.09 5.34
N GLY A 299 -11.97 -27.31 6.64
CA GLY A 299 -10.94 -28.21 7.19
C GLY A 299 -11.14 -29.72 6.95
N LYS A 300 -12.18 -30.14 6.21
CA LYS A 300 -12.45 -31.56 5.89
C LYS A 300 -13.05 -31.75 4.49
N GLN A 301 -12.31 -31.43 3.44
CA GLN A 301 -12.49 -32.13 2.17
C GLN A 301 -11.30 -33.07 1.92
N LYS A 302 -11.64 -34.35 1.87
CA LYS A 302 -10.76 -35.51 1.81
C LYS A 302 -10.16 -35.70 0.43
N LEU A 303 -8.85 -35.95 0.38
CA LEU A 303 -8.23 -36.78 -0.65
C LEU A 303 -7.96 -38.20 -0.09
N PRO A 304 -7.90 -39.26 -0.93
CA PRO A 304 -8.22 -40.62 -0.52
C PRO A 304 -7.08 -41.37 0.20
N ASN A 305 -7.44 -41.91 1.37
CA ASN A 305 -6.95 -43.10 2.09
C ASN A 305 -5.55 -43.69 1.78
N GLY A 306 -4.65 -43.55 2.76
CA GLY A 306 -3.63 -44.54 3.11
C GLY A 306 -3.92 -45.13 4.50
N LYS A 307 -4.08 -46.45 4.60
CA LYS A 307 -4.40 -47.20 5.83
C LYS A 307 -3.26 -47.14 6.85
N HIS A 308 -3.54 -46.72 8.08
CA HIS A 308 -3.04 -47.44 9.26
C HIS A 308 -3.95 -47.22 10.48
N LYS A 309 -4.32 -48.32 11.12
CA LYS A 309 -5.16 -48.38 12.33
C LYS A 309 -4.28 -48.23 13.57
N THR A 310 -4.66 -47.36 14.50
CA THR A 310 -4.53 -47.66 15.94
C THR A 310 -5.67 -46.98 16.72
N LYS A 311 -6.38 -47.80 17.51
CA LYS A 311 -7.47 -47.41 18.41
C LYS A 311 -6.92 -46.86 19.74
N SER A 312 -7.71 -46.00 20.38
CA SER A 312 -8.03 -45.89 21.83
C SER A 312 -8.12 -44.41 22.22
N LYS A 313 -8.99 -43.91 23.10
CA LYS A 313 -10.14 -44.41 23.86
C LYS A 313 -10.92 -43.14 24.27
N LYS A 314 -12.23 -43.27 24.35
CA LYS A 314 -13.18 -42.26 24.86
C LYS A 314 -12.93 -42.06 26.36
N HIS A 315 -12.86 -40.81 26.82
CA HIS A 315 -13.18 -40.44 28.20
C HIS A 315 -14.10 -39.22 28.15
N GLU A 316 -15.20 -39.34 28.88
CA GLU A 316 -16.31 -38.41 29.01
C GLU A 316 -16.34 -37.96 30.47
N GLU A 317 -17.03 -36.84 30.73
CA GLU A 317 -17.13 -36.05 31.96
C GLU A 317 -16.07 -34.95 32.12
N THR A 318 -16.38 -33.71 32.49
CA THR A 318 -17.62 -33.11 33.02
C THR A 318 -17.63 -31.61 32.73
N ALA A 319 -18.83 -31.03 32.73
CA ALA A 319 -19.10 -29.61 32.50
C ALA A 319 -18.43 -28.68 33.53
N ALA A 320 -17.84 -27.60 33.04
CA ALA A 320 -17.63 -26.37 33.79
C ALA A 320 -17.84 -25.19 32.83
N GLU A 321 -18.86 -24.39 33.14
CA GLU A 321 -19.18 -23.14 32.48
C GLU A 321 -18.02 -22.15 32.63
N ALA A 322 -17.51 -21.62 31.52
CA ALA A 322 -16.70 -20.42 31.51
C ALA A 322 -16.74 -19.75 30.13
N GLY A 323 -17.12 -18.47 30.13
CA GLY A 323 -16.71 -17.48 29.13
C GLY A 323 -17.28 -17.65 27.72
N LYS A 324 -18.45 -17.05 27.47
CA LYS A 324 -18.75 -16.53 26.12
C LYS A 324 -17.80 -15.36 25.84
N ASP A 325 -16.61 -15.68 25.35
CA ASP A 325 -15.75 -14.70 24.72
C ASP A 325 -16.39 -14.35 23.38
N ASN A 326 -17.22 -13.30 23.40
CA ASN A 326 -17.64 -12.62 22.20
C ASN A 326 -16.37 -12.09 21.53
N VAL A 327 -15.91 -12.79 20.48
CA VAL A 327 -14.92 -12.27 19.53
C VAL A 327 -15.55 -11.05 18.86
N ALA A 328 -15.42 -9.91 19.51
CA ALA A 328 -15.77 -8.63 18.95
C ALA A 328 -14.81 -8.37 17.78
N SER A 329 -15.31 -8.59 16.57
CA SER A 329 -14.70 -8.14 15.31
C SER A 329 -14.43 -6.65 15.44
N CYS A 330 -13.18 -6.32 15.75
CA CYS A 330 -12.75 -4.96 16.03
C CYS A 330 -12.60 -4.22 14.70
N CYS A 331 -13.74 -3.63 14.30
CA CYS A 331 -13.87 -2.41 13.52
C CYS A 331 -13.85 -2.54 11.98
N GLN A 332 -15.01 -2.30 11.37
CA GLN A 332 -15.14 -1.56 10.11
C GLN A 332 -15.63 -0.16 10.45
N GLY A 333 -15.22 0.84 9.65
CA GLY A 333 -15.98 2.09 9.59
C GLY A 333 -17.44 1.78 9.27
N ALA A 334 -18.37 2.57 9.82
CA ALA A 334 -19.76 2.44 9.40
C ALA A 334 -19.84 2.64 7.87
N ASN A 335 -20.51 1.72 7.16
CA ASN A 335 -21.05 1.91 5.80
C ASN A 335 -20.22 1.46 4.59
N GLY A 336 -19.42 0.38 4.68
CA GLY A 336 -18.82 -0.26 3.48
C GLY A 336 -17.55 0.41 2.94
N PHE A 337 -17.16 1.54 3.54
CA PHE A 337 -15.81 2.10 3.41
C PHE A 337 -14.91 1.54 4.51
N SER A 338 -13.73 1.05 4.13
CA SER A 338 -12.83 0.30 5.01
C SER A 338 -12.05 1.17 6.02
N CYS A 339 -12.66 1.99 6.90
CA CYS A 339 -11.88 2.87 7.80
C CYS A 339 -12.44 3.05 9.22
N CYS A 340 -11.71 2.58 10.25
CA CYS A 340 -12.09 2.63 11.68
C CYS A 340 -11.69 3.95 12.37
N ARG A 341 -12.50 4.44 13.31
CA ARG A 341 -12.19 5.57 14.22
C ARG A 341 -11.49 5.02 15.47
N ASP A 342 -10.33 5.55 15.84
CA ASP A 342 -9.66 5.19 17.10
C ASP A 342 -10.42 5.79 18.29
N GLY A 343 -10.74 4.93 19.26
CA GLY A 343 -11.21 5.33 20.58
C GLY A 343 -10.10 5.09 21.59
N SER A 344 -9.36 6.14 21.94
CA SER A 344 -8.70 6.21 23.25
C SER A 344 -9.65 6.94 24.19
N SER A 345 -10.17 6.21 25.17
CA SER A 345 -11.01 6.76 26.24
C SER A 345 -10.12 7.14 27.41
N GLU A 346 -9.71 8.41 27.51
CA GLU A 346 -9.40 9.00 28.81
C GLU A 346 -10.63 9.75 29.31
N ILE A 347 -11.16 9.23 30.41
CA ILE A 347 -12.28 9.77 31.16
C ILE A 347 -11.78 11.01 31.90
N ILE A 348 -12.17 12.20 31.45
CA ILE A 348 -12.23 13.37 32.33
C ILE A 348 -13.69 13.64 32.61
N LYS A 349 -14.11 13.35 33.85
CA LYS A 349 -15.41 13.69 34.39
C LYS A 349 -15.51 15.22 34.48
N GLU A 350 -16.41 15.82 33.71
CA GLU A 350 -16.90 17.17 34.00
C GLU A 350 -17.97 17.08 35.10
N GLU A 351 -17.60 17.43 36.33
CA GLU A 351 -18.58 17.82 37.35
C GLU A 351 -18.82 19.33 37.29
N LYS A 352 -20.08 19.68 37.10
CA LYS A 352 -20.60 21.05 37.26
C LYS A 352 -20.58 21.43 38.74
N LEU A 353 -19.98 22.57 39.05
CA LEU A 353 -20.41 23.39 40.18
C LEU A 353 -20.34 24.86 39.77
N GLY A 354 -21.48 25.54 39.79
CA GLY A 354 -21.57 26.99 39.62
C GLY A 354 -21.37 27.68 40.96
N GLU A 355 -20.80 28.89 40.97
CA GLU A 355 -21.54 30.16 41.13
C GLU A 355 -20.58 31.35 41.02
N LYS A 356 -21.16 32.51 40.70
CA LYS A 356 -20.52 33.83 40.50
C LYS A 356 -19.82 34.34 41.77
N ILE A 357 -18.81 35.21 41.60
CA ILE A 357 -18.71 36.55 42.20
C ILE A 357 -17.67 37.40 41.43
N GLU A 358 -17.99 38.68 41.32
CA GLU A 358 -17.38 39.76 40.54
C GLU A 358 -16.02 40.25 41.07
N GLY A 359 -15.26 40.98 40.23
CA GLY A 359 -14.25 41.94 40.74
C GLY A 359 -13.05 42.28 39.87
N HIS A 360 -13.23 43.22 38.93
CA HIS A 360 -12.26 44.25 38.47
C HIS A 360 -10.84 43.90 37.94
N GLY A 361 -10.65 44.17 36.64
CA GLY A 361 -9.72 45.24 36.22
C GLY A 361 -8.40 44.88 35.50
N LYS A 362 -8.42 44.78 34.15
CA LYS A 362 -7.76 45.72 33.19
C LYS A 362 -7.71 45.11 31.79
N LYS A 363 -8.20 45.90 30.82
CA LYS A 363 -8.20 45.62 29.38
C LYS A 363 -6.79 45.63 28.79
N GLY A 364 -6.54 44.74 27.83
CA GLY A 364 -5.65 45.01 26.69
C GLY A 364 -4.49 44.04 26.51
N LEU A 365 -4.75 42.82 26.04
CA LEU A 365 -3.93 42.15 25.01
C LEU A 365 -4.66 40.88 24.53
N ASP A 366 -5.78 41.10 23.85
CA ASP A 366 -6.46 40.03 23.11
C ASP A 366 -5.89 40.01 21.69
N LYS A 367 -5.67 38.80 21.14
CA LYS A 367 -5.02 38.47 19.85
C LYS A 367 -3.48 38.57 19.80
N LEU A 368 -2.78 37.51 20.23
CA LEU A 368 -1.57 37.01 19.51
C LEU A 368 -0.97 35.67 20.01
N SER A 369 -1.64 34.87 20.84
CA SER A 369 -1.03 33.64 21.40
C SER A 369 -1.65 32.31 20.96
N ARG A 370 -2.37 32.26 19.83
CA ARG A 370 -2.95 31.00 19.30
C ARG A 370 -2.52 30.65 17.88
N TRP A 371 -1.36 31.11 17.43
CA TRP A 371 -0.88 30.80 16.08
C TRP A 371 0.59 30.40 16.04
N ILE A 372 0.92 29.30 16.72
CA ILE A 372 2.13 28.53 16.43
C ILE A 372 1.72 27.05 16.52
N GLY A 373 1.20 26.54 15.41
CA GLY A 373 0.93 25.12 15.18
C GLY A 373 1.81 24.66 14.02
N SER A 374 2.66 23.68 14.29
CA SER A 374 3.44 22.83 13.37
C SER A 374 3.91 23.47 12.07
N VAL A 375 5.09 24.09 12.09
CA VAL A 375 5.92 24.21 10.89
C VAL A 375 6.74 22.93 10.79
N GLU A 376 6.63 22.21 9.67
CA GLU A 376 7.41 20.99 9.44
C GLU A 376 8.88 21.33 9.15
N GLN A 377 9.79 20.42 9.51
CA GLN A 377 11.25 20.64 9.41
C GLN A 377 11.73 20.90 7.97
N SER A 378 10.99 20.38 6.98
CA SER A 378 11.18 20.64 5.54
C SER A 378 10.89 22.10 5.15
N ASP A 379 9.85 22.71 5.72
CA ASP A 379 9.47 24.10 5.42
C ASP A 379 10.48 25.08 5.98
N VAL A 380 11.05 24.77 7.16
CA VAL A 380 12.15 25.56 7.74
C VAL A 380 13.41 25.46 6.85
N LEU A 381 13.75 24.27 6.37
CA LEU A 381 14.91 24.07 5.50
C LEU A 381 14.74 24.74 4.14
N ALA A 382 13.55 24.68 3.56
CA ALA A 382 13.23 25.37 2.31
C ALA A 382 13.32 26.90 2.48
N ALA A 383 12.77 27.45 3.57
CA ALA A 383 12.84 28.87 3.87
C ALA A 383 14.30 29.35 4.09
N VAL A 384 15.12 28.56 4.77
CA VAL A 384 16.55 28.86 4.99
C VAL A 384 17.33 28.79 3.67
N ALA A 385 17.05 27.82 2.80
CA ALA A 385 17.68 27.73 1.48
C ALA A 385 17.36 28.93 0.58
N VAL A 386 16.09 29.38 0.57
CA VAL A 386 15.66 30.57 -0.17
C VAL A 386 16.33 31.82 0.38
N ALA A 387 16.38 31.99 1.71
CA ALA A 387 17.05 33.12 2.34
C ALA A 387 18.56 33.14 2.02
N GLY A 388 19.22 31.98 2.04
CA GLY A 388 20.63 31.83 1.67
C GLY A 388 20.88 32.20 0.20
N ALA A 389 20.01 31.78 -0.72
CA ALA A 389 20.11 32.13 -2.14
C ALA A 389 19.96 33.64 -2.36
N ILE A 390 18.98 34.29 -1.72
CA ILE A 390 18.76 35.73 -1.82
C ILE A 390 19.97 36.51 -1.26
N ALA A 391 20.51 36.09 -0.11
CA ALA A 391 21.70 36.72 0.46
C ALA A 391 22.92 36.60 -0.46
N THR A 392 23.09 35.44 -1.09
CA THR A 392 24.19 35.19 -2.03
C THR A 392 24.07 36.09 -3.28
N ILE A 393 22.87 36.23 -3.82
CA ILE A 393 22.59 37.14 -4.96
C ILE A 393 22.84 38.60 -4.56
N ALA A 394 22.40 39.02 -3.37
CA ALA A 394 22.62 40.38 -2.89
C ALA A 394 24.10 40.71 -2.68
N VAL A 395 24.89 39.77 -2.17
CA VAL A 395 26.35 39.91 -2.03
C VAL A 395 27.02 39.96 -3.41
N ALA A 396 26.67 39.05 -4.32
CA ALA A 396 27.20 39.06 -5.69
C ALA A 396 26.88 40.37 -6.43
N TYR A 397 25.66 40.88 -6.31
CA TYR A 397 25.24 42.16 -6.88
C TYR A 397 25.99 43.35 -6.26
N SER A 398 26.26 43.32 -4.96
CA SER A 398 27.02 44.36 -4.26
C SER A 398 28.49 44.39 -4.68
N VAL A 399 29.10 43.22 -4.93
CA VAL A 399 30.46 43.09 -5.46
C VAL A 399 30.53 43.56 -6.92
N TYR A 400 29.55 43.19 -7.74
CA TYR A 400 29.44 43.65 -9.12
C TYR A 400 29.34 45.19 -9.20
N LYS A 401 28.47 45.79 -8.38
CA LYS A 401 28.30 47.26 -8.33
C LYS A 401 29.54 48.01 -7.84
N ARG A 402 30.42 47.38 -7.05
CA ARG A 402 31.68 47.98 -6.58
C ARG A 402 32.84 47.84 -7.57
N SER A 403 32.68 47.01 -8.61
CA SER A 403 33.75 46.70 -9.58
C SER A 403 33.56 47.41 -10.92
N GLY A 404 32.54 48.28 -11.04
CA GLY A 404 32.22 49.06 -12.24
C GLY A 404 32.34 50.56 -12.04
#